data_AF-A0A6N9J1S9-F1
#
_entry.id   AF-A0A6N9J1S9-F1
#
_cell.length_a   1.000
_cell.length_b   1.000
_cell.length_c   1.000
_cell.angle_alpha   90.00
_cell.angle_beta   90.00
_cell.angle_gamma   90.00
#
_symmetry.space_group_name_H-M   'P 1'
#
loop_
_entity.id
_entity.type
_entity.pdbx_description
1 polymer ?
#
loop_
_entity_poly.entity_id
_entity_poly.type
_entity_poly.pdbx_seq_one_letter_code
_entity_poly.pdbx_strand_id
1 'polypeptide(L)'
;NWLNSNLPGVEQVPASSTAQAAELAKKHKNAAAIAGELAAEVYGLKVLNKNIQDRAENHTRFLVISKDKANKARKNKTSLIFSIADESGSLLKILQLFAKNKLNLSKIQSRPLRNRPWEYLFYVDFTGHVEDKTVQQVLKTLGKQTLFLRVLGSYPEQGKT
;
A
#
# COMPACT_ATOMS: atom_id res chain seq x y z
N ASN A 1 -4.83 3.60 23.74
CA ASN A 1 -5.27 3.22 25.09
C ASN A 1 -4.14 2.83 26.02
N TRP A 2 -3.02 2.22 25.57
CA TRP A 2 -1.91 1.90 26.49
C TRP A 2 -1.38 3.11 27.27
N LEU A 3 -1.13 4.25 26.61
CA LEU A 3 -0.64 5.48 27.26
C LEU A 3 -1.56 5.96 28.38
N ASN A 4 -2.87 6.06 28.11
CA ASN A 4 -3.82 6.57 29.10
C ASN A 4 -3.91 5.67 30.34
N SER A 5 -3.71 4.37 30.19
CA SER A 5 -3.77 3.40 31.30
C SER A 5 -2.47 3.30 32.10
N ASN A 6 -1.31 3.49 31.45
CA ASN A 6 -0.01 3.25 32.08
C ASN A 6 0.76 4.53 32.43
N LEU A 7 0.49 5.63 31.72
CA LEU A 7 1.14 6.93 31.87
C LEU A 7 0.11 8.06 31.84
N PRO A 8 -0.89 8.06 32.75
CA PRO A 8 -1.91 9.10 32.78
C PRO A 8 -1.28 10.48 33.06
N GLY A 9 -1.72 11.50 32.33
CA GLY A 9 -1.26 12.89 32.54
C GLY A 9 0.12 13.22 31.98
N VAL A 10 0.80 12.28 31.29
CA VAL A 10 2.04 12.60 30.57
C VAL A 10 1.72 13.44 29.33
N GLU A 11 2.48 14.52 29.15
CA GLU A 11 2.39 15.40 27.97
C GLU A 11 2.76 14.64 26.69
N GLN A 12 1.89 14.71 25.68
CA GLN A 12 2.13 14.11 24.38
C GLN A 12 2.65 15.19 23.42
N VAL A 13 3.95 15.13 23.12
CA VAL A 13 4.62 16.08 22.23
C VAL A 13 4.66 15.50 20.80
N PRO A 14 4.05 16.17 19.80
CA PRO A 14 4.14 15.73 18.41
C PRO A 14 5.57 15.80 17.87
N ALA A 15 5.94 14.82 17.05
CA ALA A 15 7.20 14.80 16.31
C ALA A 15 6.92 14.56 14.82
N SER A 16 7.84 14.99 13.94
CA SER A 16 7.68 14.81 12.48
C SER A 16 7.75 13.34 12.05
N SER A 17 8.37 12.47 12.85
CA SER A 17 8.41 11.02 12.63
C SER A 17 8.67 10.29 13.94
N THR A 18 8.38 8.99 13.97
CA THR A 18 8.71 8.12 15.11
C THR A 18 10.22 8.01 15.33
N ALA A 19 11.01 8.05 14.26
CA ALA A 19 12.48 8.09 14.36
C ALA A 19 12.97 9.41 14.98
N GLN A 20 12.39 10.55 14.61
CA GLN A 20 12.72 11.83 15.25
C GLN A 20 12.31 11.84 16.73
N ALA A 21 11.15 11.27 17.08
CA ALA A 21 10.74 11.15 18.48
C ALA A 21 11.81 10.41 19.32
N ALA A 22 12.37 9.33 18.80
CA ALA A 22 13.48 8.61 19.44
C ALA A 22 14.74 9.48 19.59
N GLU A 23 15.13 10.19 18.53
CA GLU A 23 16.26 11.12 18.60
C GLU A 23 16.07 12.20 19.68
N LEU A 24 14.86 12.77 19.78
CA LEU A 24 14.52 13.76 20.81
C LEU A 24 14.59 13.15 22.22
N ALA A 25 14.03 11.95 22.42
CA ALA A 25 14.09 11.25 23.70
C ALA A 25 15.54 10.97 24.15
N LYS A 26 16.49 10.77 23.22
CA LYS A 26 17.91 10.63 23.56
C LYS A 26 18.50 11.91 24.16
N LYS A 27 18.02 13.08 23.74
CA LYS A 27 18.52 14.40 24.17
C LYS A 27 17.90 14.88 25.49
N HIS A 28 16.76 14.32 25.89
CA HIS A 28 16.01 14.76 27.08
C HIS A 28 15.85 13.63 28.10
N LYS A 29 16.43 13.80 29.29
CA LYS A 29 16.43 12.76 30.35
C LYS A 29 15.04 12.33 30.84
N ASN A 30 14.05 13.21 30.75
CA ASN A 30 12.68 12.99 31.23
C ASN A 30 11.69 12.76 30.07
N ALA A 31 12.17 12.31 28.92
CA ALA A 31 11.35 12.04 27.75
C ALA A 31 11.38 10.55 27.38
N ALA A 32 10.28 10.08 26.80
CA ALA A 32 10.17 8.78 26.17
C ALA A 32 9.63 8.95 24.75
N ALA A 33 9.86 7.96 23.89
CA ALA A 33 9.39 7.96 22.52
C ALA A 33 8.60 6.71 22.20
N ILE A 34 7.55 6.87 21.38
CA ILE A 34 6.88 5.76 20.71
C ILE A 34 7.52 5.61 19.34
N ALA A 35 8.28 4.53 19.15
CA ALA A 35 8.99 4.26 17.91
C ALA A 35 9.13 2.75 17.66
N GLY A 36 9.51 2.38 16.44
CA GLY A 36 9.88 0.99 16.12
C GLY A 36 11.19 0.60 16.80
N GLU A 37 11.38 -0.70 17.06
CA GLU A 37 12.55 -1.21 17.81
C GLU A 37 13.89 -0.81 17.15
N LEU A 38 13.95 -0.77 15.82
CA LEU A 38 15.13 -0.32 15.08
C LEU A 38 15.57 1.10 15.48
N ALA A 39 14.64 2.01 15.78
CA ALA A 39 15.01 3.36 16.22
C ALA A 39 15.67 3.34 17.61
N ALA A 40 15.28 2.42 18.49
CA ALA A 40 15.92 2.27 19.79
C ALA A 40 17.37 1.78 19.64
N GLU A 41 17.64 0.86 18.71
CA GLU A 41 18.99 0.40 18.38
C GLU A 41 19.85 1.54 17.82
N VAL A 42 19.35 2.25 16.80
CA VAL A 42 20.06 3.35 16.12
C VAL A 42 20.47 4.45 17.09
N TYR A 43 19.59 4.84 18.02
CA TYR A 43 19.85 5.93 18.97
C TYR A 43 20.37 5.46 20.34
N GLY A 44 20.59 4.15 20.51
CA GLY A 44 21.05 3.56 21.78
C GLY A 44 20.10 3.90 22.94
N LEU A 45 18.81 3.66 22.75
CA LEU A 45 17.75 3.84 23.74
C LEU A 45 17.32 2.49 24.33
N LYS A 46 16.84 2.51 25.57
CA LYS A 46 16.26 1.34 26.21
C LYS A 46 14.78 1.23 25.86
N VAL A 47 14.35 0.06 25.39
CA VAL A 47 12.92 -0.25 25.24
C VAL A 47 12.29 -0.44 26.62
N LEU A 48 11.31 0.40 26.96
CA LEU A 48 10.60 0.33 28.25
C LEU A 48 9.47 -0.69 28.21
N ASN A 49 8.65 -0.65 27.15
CA ASN A 49 7.54 -1.56 26.92
C ASN A 49 7.44 -1.88 25.43
N LYS A 50 7.19 -3.15 25.10
CA LYS A 50 6.93 -3.62 23.74
C LYS A 50 5.42 -3.72 23.49
N ASN A 51 5.04 -3.72 22.22
CA ASN A 51 3.66 -3.99 21.78
C ASN A 51 2.59 -3.08 22.41
N ILE A 52 2.89 -1.78 22.56
CA ILE A 52 1.99 -0.79 23.18
C ILE A 52 0.90 -0.25 22.23
N GLN A 53 0.87 -0.72 20.98
CA GLN A 53 -0.15 -0.36 20.01
C GLN A 53 -1.54 -0.90 20.44
N ASP A 54 -2.58 -0.13 20.13
CA ASP A 54 -3.94 -0.53 20.47
C ASP A 54 -4.49 -1.67 19.60
N ARG A 55 -3.93 -1.83 18.39
CA ARG A 55 -4.32 -2.88 17.44
C ARG A 55 -3.09 -3.69 17.06
N ALA A 56 -3.12 -4.98 17.40
CA ALA A 56 -2.04 -5.90 17.03
C ALA A 56 -1.93 -6.08 15.50
N GLU A 57 -3.05 -6.06 14.80
CA GLU A 57 -3.14 -6.21 13.34
C GLU A 57 -2.85 -4.89 12.60
N ASN A 58 -1.67 -4.30 12.81
CA ASN A 58 -1.23 -3.10 12.09
C ASN A 58 -0.11 -3.45 11.11
N HIS A 59 -0.48 -3.67 9.84
CA HIS A 59 0.46 -4.04 8.79
C HIS A 59 0.66 -2.90 7.79
N THR A 60 1.93 -2.62 7.47
CA THR A 60 2.29 -1.73 6.37
C THR A 60 2.75 -2.56 5.18
N ARG A 61 2.07 -2.41 4.04
CA ARG A 61 2.47 -3.05 2.78
C ARG A 61 3.49 -2.16 2.05
N PHE A 62 4.67 -2.71 1.81
CA PHE A 62 5.71 -2.08 0.98
C PHE A 62 5.73 -2.69 -0.42
N LEU A 63 6.21 -1.92 -1.40
CA LEU A 63 6.51 -2.38 -2.76
C LEU A 63 7.98 -2.09 -3.04
N VAL A 64 8.70 -3.09 -3.54
CA VAL A 64 10.07 -2.90 -4.04
C VAL A 64 9.99 -2.57 -5.52
N ILE A 65 10.60 -1.45 -5.92
CA ILE A 65 10.54 -0.93 -7.28
C ILE A 65 11.92 -1.10 -7.94
N SER A 66 11.94 -1.66 -9.15
CA SER A 66 13.13 -1.78 -9.99
C SER A 66 12.80 -1.35 -11.42
N LYS A 67 13.85 -1.05 -12.20
CA LYS A 67 13.74 -0.91 -13.65
C LYS A 67 13.60 -2.28 -14.34
N ASP A 68 14.12 -3.32 -13.71
CA ASP A 68 14.07 -4.68 -14.21
C ASP A 68 12.75 -5.36 -13.88
N LYS A 69 12.35 -6.31 -14.72
CA LYS A 69 11.16 -7.13 -14.47
C LYS A 69 11.42 -8.06 -13.28
N ALA A 70 10.42 -8.20 -12.41
CA ALA A 70 10.48 -9.21 -11.37
C ALA A 70 10.34 -10.61 -11.97
N ASN A 71 10.96 -11.60 -11.31
CA ASN A 71 10.84 -12.99 -11.71
C ASN A 71 9.40 -13.50 -11.50
N LYS A 72 8.92 -14.29 -12.46
CA LYS A 72 7.62 -14.96 -12.35
C LYS A 72 7.67 -16.04 -11.26
N ALA A 73 6.70 -16.02 -10.36
CA ALA A 73 6.52 -17.03 -9.30
C ALA A 73 5.29 -17.92 -9.57
N ARG A 74 5.04 -18.90 -8.68
CA ARG A 74 3.83 -19.75 -8.73
C ARG A 74 2.53 -18.94 -8.57
N LYS A 75 2.56 -17.92 -7.71
CA LYS A 75 1.48 -16.95 -7.52
C LYS A 75 2.05 -15.56 -7.72
N ASN A 76 1.42 -14.79 -8.60
CA ASN A 76 1.83 -13.42 -8.89
C ASN A 76 0.65 -12.48 -8.70
N LYS A 77 0.99 -11.23 -8.44
CA LYS A 77 0.09 -10.10 -8.48
C LYS A 77 0.55 -9.17 -9.58
N THR A 78 -0.39 -8.58 -10.30
CA THR A 78 -0.12 -7.54 -11.29
C THR A 78 -0.74 -6.25 -10.81
N SER A 79 0.05 -5.18 -10.77
CA SER A 79 -0.41 -3.82 -10.51
C SER A 79 -0.53 -3.05 -11.83
N LEU A 80 -1.63 -2.33 -12.00
CA LEU A 80 -1.83 -1.44 -13.13
C LEU A 80 -2.53 -0.15 -12.72
N ILE A 81 -2.42 0.83 -13.60
CA ILE A 81 -3.14 2.09 -13.54
C ILE A 81 -3.97 2.18 -14.82
N PHE A 82 -5.23 2.59 -14.71
CA PHE A 82 -6.01 2.99 -15.87
C PHE A 82 -6.86 4.23 -15.60
N SER A 83 -7.27 4.92 -16.65
CA SER A 83 -8.35 5.92 -16.57
C SER A 83 -9.51 5.56 -17.48
N ILE A 84 -10.69 6.03 -17.10
CA ILE A 84 -11.95 5.86 -17.82
C ILE A 84 -12.60 7.23 -17.98
N ALA A 85 -13.45 7.36 -18.99
CA ALA A 85 -14.36 8.50 -19.09
C ALA A 85 -15.35 8.46 -17.91
N ASP A 86 -15.73 9.64 -17.41
CA ASP A 86 -16.77 9.78 -16.39
C ASP A 86 -18.16 9.64 -17.00
N GLU A 87 -18.49 8.37 -17.25
CA GLU A 87 -19.79 7.94 -17.75
C GLU A 87 -20.34 6.85 -16.85
N SER A 88 -21.67 6.81 -16.75
CA SER A 88 -22.36 5.81 -15.94
C SER A 88 -21.97 4.39 -16.36
N GLY A 89 -21.56 3.58 -15.38
CA GLY A 89 -21.22 2.19 -15.58
C GLY A 89 -19.83 1.93 -16.19
N SER A 90 -19.01 2.96 -16.48
CA SER A 90 -17.67 2.77 -17.04
C SER A 90 -16.78 1.89 -16.15
N LEU A 91 -16.76 2.15 -14.84
CA LEU A 91 -16.00 1.29 -13.91
C LEU A 91 -16.58 -0.12 -13.83
N LEU A 92 -17.91 -0.25 -13.82
CA LEU A 92 -18.58 -1.55 -13.75
C LEU A 92 -18.21 -2.45 -14.94
N LYS A 93 -18.18 -1.91 -16.16
CA LYS A 93 -17.76 -2.65 -17.37
C LYS A 93 -16.36 -3.23 -17.22
N ILE A 94 -15.43 -2.45 -16.66
CA ILE A 94 -14.05 -2.86 -16.38
C ILE A 94 -14.02 -3.98 -15.32
N LEU A 95 -14.73 -3.81 -14.21
CA LEU A 95 -14.80 -4.83 -13.14
C LEU A 95 -15.41 -6.14 -13.64
N GLN A 96 -16.44 -6.08 -14.48
CA GLN A 96 -17.04 -7.24 -15.11
C GLN A 96 -16.06 -8.00 -16.01
N LEU A 97 -15.14 -7.30 -16.69
CA LEU A 97 -14.10 -7.94 -17.49
C LEU A 97 -13.18 -8.81 -16.62
N PHE A 98 -12.72 -8.31 -15.47
CA PHE A 98 -11.91 -9.10 -14.54
C PHE A 98 -12.70 -10.30 -13.99
N ALA A 99 -13.94 -10.07 -13.56
CA ALA A 99 -14.81 -11.12 -13.02
C ALA A 99 -15.09 -12.25 -14.04
N LYS A 100 -15.44 -11.91 -15.29
CA LYS A 100 -15.68 -12.88 -16.37
C LYS A 100 -14.45 -13.75 -16.67
N ASN A 101 -13.26 -13.21 -16.46
CA ASN A 101 -11.99 -13.91 -16.66
C ASN A 101 -11.43 -14.56 -15.37
N LYS A 102 -12.22 -14.58 -14.28
CA LYS A 102 -11.85 -15.15 -12.98
C LYS A 102 -10.55 -14.56 -12.40
N LEU A 103 -10.28 -13.28 -12.65
CA LEU A 103 -9.15 -12.56 -12.09
C LEU A 103 -9.58 -11.84 -10.80
N ASN A 104 -9.03 -12.26 -9.67
CA ASN A 104 -9.37 -11.70 -8.38
C ASN A 104 -8.66 -10.34 -8.16
N LEU A 105 -9.44 -9.30 -7.85
CA LEU A 105 -8.89 -8.01 -7.44
C LEU A 105 -8.55 -8.04 -5.95
N SER A 106 -7.35 -7.58 -5.60
CA SER A 106 -6.90 -7.44 -4.22
C SER A 106 -6.79 -6.00 -3.75
N LYS A 107 -6.87 -5.04 -4.68
CA LYS A 107 -6.88 -3.60 -4.41
C LYS A 107 -7.57 -2.89 -5.58
N ILE A 108 -8.42 -1.92 -5.25
CA ILE A 108 -8.89 -0.90 -6.19
C ILE A 108 -8.96 0.44 -5.45
N GLN A 109 -8.36 1.47 -6.04
CA GLN A 109 -8.40 2.83 -5.48
C GLN A 109 -8.52 3.84 -6.61
N SER A 110 -9.49 4.75 -6.51
CA SER A 110 -9.62 5.89 -7.42
C SER A 110 -8.84 7.10 -6.89
N ARG A 111 -8.26 7.88 -7.79
CA ARG A 111 -7.71 9.20 -7.48
C ARG A 111 -8.12 10.18 -8.58
N PRO A 112 -8.64 11.37 -8.24
CA PRO A 112 -8.94 12.40 -9.24
C PRO A 112 -7.64 12.92 -9.87
N LEU A 113 -7.67 13.20 -11.17
CA LEU A 113 -6.56 13.85 -11.86
C LEU A 113 -6.61 15.37 -11.65
N ARG A 114 -5.57 15.93 -11.02
CA ARG A 114 -5.51 17.36 -10.63
C ARG A 114 -5.76 18.35 -11.78
N ASN A 115 -5.42 17.98 -13.02
CA ASN A 115 -5.49 18.86 -14.19
C ASN A 115 -6.55 18.43 -15.22
N ARG A 116 -7.38 17.43 -14.90
CA ARG A 116 -8.44 16.92 -15.77
C ARG A 116 -9.68 16.65 -14.92
N PRO A 117 -10.55 17.66 -14.74
CA PRO A 117 -11.82 17.48 -14.05
C PRO A 117 -12.57 16.29 -14.64
N TRP A 118 -13.17 15.45 -13.80
CA TRP A 118 -13.94 14.28 -14.23
C TRP A 118 -13.12 13.16 -14.88
N GLU A 119 -11.78 13.19 -14.84
CA GLU A 119 -10.98 12.02 -15.15
C GLU A 119 -10.41 11.40 -13.86
N TYR A 120 -10.63 10.09 -13.70
CA TYR A 120 -10.14 9.33 -12.55
C TYR A 120 -9.05 8.36 -12.99
N LEU A 121 -7.98 8.29 -12.19
CA LEU A 121 -7.04 7.18 -12.23
C LEU A 121 -7.45 6.10 -11.24
N PHE A 122 -7.53 4.88 -11.72
CA PHE A 122 -7.76 3.69 -10.93
C PHE A 122 -6.45 2.92 -10.78
N TYR A 123 -6.04 2.71 -9.54
CA TYR A 123 -4.92 1.85 -9.16
C TYR A 123 -5.49 0.50 -8.78
N VAL A 124 -5.11 -0.54 -9.52
CA VAL A 124 -5.64 -1.88 -9.33
C VAL A 124 -4.52 -2.88 -9.18
N ASP A 125 -4.69 -3.77 -8.19
CA ASP A 125 -3.89 -4.97 -8.06
C ASP A 125 -4.77 -6.20 -8.22
N PHE A 126 -4.35 -7.16 -9.04
CA PHE A 126 -5.08 -8.41 -9.26
C PHE A 126 -4.16 -9.61 -9.33
N THR A 127 -4.70 -10.80 -9.05
CA THR A 127 -3.95 -12.06 -9.13
C THR A 127 -3.72 -12.46 -10.58
N GLY A 128 -2.48 -12.77 -10.93
CA GLY A 128 -2.06 -13.16 -12.28
C GLY A 128 -0.76 -12.48 -12.70
N HIS A 129 -0.13 -13.00 -13.75
CA HIS A 129 1.09 -12.47 -14.35
C HIS A 129 0.81 -11.95 -15.77
N VAL A 130 1.51 -10.90 -16.21
CA VAL A 130 1.37 -10.31 -17.57
C VAL A 130 1.70 -11.26 -18.72
N GLU A 131 2.33 -12.39 -18.42
CA GLU A 131 2.65 -13.44 -19.41
C GLU A 131 1.57 -14.52 -19.48
N ASP A 132 0.59 -14.51 -18.57
CA ASP A 132 -0.50 -15.47 -18.61
C ASP A 132 -1.47 -15.10 -19.73
N LYS A 133 -1.86 -16.07 -20.56
CA LYS A 133 -2.71 -15.85 -21.74
C LYS A 133 -4.01 -15.09 -21.40
N THR A 134 -4.67 -15.48 -20.31
CA THR A 134 -5.88 -14.81 -19.82
C THR A 134 -5.63 -13.34 -19.47
N VAL A 135 -4.51 -13.05 -18.79
CA VAL A 135 -4.14 -11.69 -18.40
C VAL A 135 -3.82 -10.85 -19.63
N GLN A 136 -3.07 -11.39 -20.60
CA GLN A 136 -2.78 -10.70 -21.86
C GLN A 136 -4.06 -10.32 -22.62
N GLN A 137 -5.04 -11.22 -22.67
CA GLN A 137 -6.32 -10.96 -23.32
C GLN A 137 -7.15 -9.89 -22.58
N VAL A 138 -7.14 -9.92 -21.25
CA VAL A 138 -7.78 -8.89 -20.42
C VAL A 138 -7.11 -7.53 -20.63
N LEU A 139 -5.78 -7.46 -20.58
CA LEU A 139 -5.03 -6.22 -20.81
C LEU A 139 -5.28 -5.64 -22.21
N LYS A 140 -5.35 -6.48 -23.24
CA LYS A 140 -5.69 -6.05 -24.61
C LYS A 140 -7.11 -5.47 -24.69
N THR A 141 -8.07 -6.07 -23.99
CA THR A 141 -9.45 -5.57 -23.93
C THR A 141 -9.54 -4.27 -23.14
N LEU A 142 -8.85 -4.19 -21.99
CA LEU A 142 -8.77 -2.96 -21.18
C LEU A 142 -8.23 -1.80 -21.99
N GLY A 143 -7.13 -1.99 -22.73
CA GLY A 143 -6.52 -0.92 -23.54
C GLY A 143 -7.46 -0.33 -24.60
N LYS A 144 -8.53 -1.04 -24.99
CA LYS A 144 -9.57 -0.54 -25.89
C LYS A 144 -10.71 0.19 -25.17
N GLN A 145 -10.89 -0.05 -23.88
CA GLN A 145 -12.00 0.44 -23.06
C GLN A 145 -11.59 1.59 -22.12
N THR A 146 -10.29 1.86 -21.99
CA THR A 146 -9.72 2.85 -21.10
C THR A 146 -9.06 3.98 -21.89
N LEU A 147 -9.12 5.21 -21.38
CA LEU A 147 -8.44 6.37 -21.98
C LEU A 147 -6.92 6.30 -21.80
N PHE A 148 -6.49 5.64 -20.72
CA PHE A 148 -5.10 5.37 -20.39
C PHE A 148 -5.00 4.01 -19.71
N LEU A 149 -3.94 3.26 -20.03
CA LEU A 149 -3.60 2.02 -19.36
C LEU A 149 -2.09 1.91 -19.22
N ARG A 150 -1.63 1.63 -18.00
CA ARG A 150 -0.23 1.35 -17.71
C ARG A 150 -0.11 0.18 -16.75
N VAL A 151 0.56 -0.86 -17.19
CA VAL A 151 1.01 -1.94 -16.30
C VAL A 151 2.23 -1.44 -15.52
N LEU A 152 2.17 -1.53 -14.19
CA LEU A 152 3.28 -1.15 -13.31
C LEU A 152 4.26 -2.30 -13.06
N GLY A 153 3.76 -3.54 -13.16
CA GLY A 153 4.58 -4.74 -13.06
C GLY A 153 3.76 -5.94 -12.59
N SER A 154 4.29 -7.14 -12.87
CA SER A 154 3.87 -8.38 -12.22
C SER A 154 4.97 -8.82 -11.28
N TYR A 155 4.61 -9.24 -10.07
CA TYR A 155 5.56 -9.60 -9.03
C TYR A 155 5.01 -10.75 -8.16
N PRO A 156 5.88 -11.50 -7.47
CA PRO A 156 5.45 -12.57 -6.59
C PRO A 156 4.43 -12.09 -5.56
N GLU A 157 3.35 -12.86 -5.38
CA GLU A 157 2.41 -12.62 -4.30
C GLU A 157 3.06 -13.04 -2.98
N GLN A 158 3.20 -12.10 -2.05
CA GLN A 158 3.62 -12.42 -0.68
C GLN A 158 2.49 -13.25 -0.03
N GLY A 159 2.84 -14.43 0.48
CA GLY A 159 1.89 -15.25 1.24
C GLY A 159 1.34 -14.47 2.42
N LYS A 160 0.09 -14.74 2.80
CA LYS A 160 -0.45 -14.24 4.07
C LYS A 160 0.38 -14.88 5.18
N THR A 161 1.26 -14.10 5.81
CA THR A 161 1.85 -14.41 7.11
C THR A 161 0.81 -14.20 8.19
#